data_AF-A0A0F9TYF7-F1
#
_entry.id   AF-A0A0F9TYF7-F1
#
_cell.length_a   1.000
_cell.length_b   1.000
_cell.length_c   1.000
_cell.angle_alpha   90.00
_cell.angle_beta   90.00
_cell.angle_gamma   90.00
#
_symmetry.space_group_name_H-M   'P 1'
#
loop_
_entity.id
_entity.type
_entity.pdbx_description
1 polymer ?
#
loop_
_entity_poly.entity_id
_entity_poly.type
_entity_poly.pdbx_seq_one_letter_code
_entity_poly.pdbx_strand_id
1 'polypeptide(L)'
;MSVPKHSHATESQGGTLKAQNVLSDIGDLSGFGDGSDGDVTIAAPTTLTRTMFYDTLTIAAGGSIDVAGFEIYARVLVDIEATGIIHSDGDDAVLGTGGVTVANGEVDGRQAGGDSGDNAVGSVGVVGAQGGAGGAGGAATAAGGVGGAAGDDSTSQVRFRAPGNAVIETGAGGGGGGGDATPGEGGGGGASGGEVSIHAPEIRVAATGRISANGGAGAVGVTANGGGGGGGGGGKVRLNYRELTNNGTIEAAAGALALGVGTGLTGVIGDAGIVEQVVA
;
A
#
# COMPACT_ATOMS: atom_id res chain seq x y z
N MET A 1 13.69 43.64 -66.47
CA MET A 1 14.19 43.60 -65.08
C MET A 1 14.01 42.19 -64.56
N SER A 2 15.10 41.46 -64.35
CA SER A 2 15.09 40.08 -63.86
C SER A 2 15.34 40.11 -62.35
N VAL A 3 14.39 39.63 -61.55
CA VAL A 3 14.54 39.57 -60.10
C VAL A 3 15.40 38.34 -59.74
N PRO A 4 16.43 38.47 -58.89
CA PRO A 4 17.25 37.32 -58.49
C PRO A 4 16.42 36.31 -57.70
N LYS A 5 16.46 35.03 -58.10
CA LYS A 5 15.95 33.93 -57.28
C LYS A 5 16.89 33.73 -56.09
N HIS A 6 16.45 34.15 -54.91
CA HIS A 6 17.09 33.73 -53.65
C HIS A 6 16.71 32.29 -53.37
N SER A 7 17.62 31.35 -53.65
CA SER A 7 17.53 29.99 -53.13
C SER A 7 17.92 30.01 -51.65
N HIS A 8 16.96 29.76 -50.77
CA HIS A 8 17.21 29.58 -49.35
C HIS A 8 17.71 28.15 -49.14
N ALA A 9 19.03 27.99 -49.01
CA ALA A 9 19.61 26.73 -48.58
C ALA A 9 19.32 26.56 -47.10
N THR A 10 18.52 25.57 -46.74
CA THR A 10 18.32 25.17 -45.34
C THR A 10 19.60 24.51 -44.86
N GLU A 11 20.46 25.26 -44.17
CA GLU A 11 21.59 24.67 -43.46
C GLU A 11 21.04 23.78 -42.34
N SER A 12 21.24 22.47 -42.48
CA SER A 12 21.12 21.54 -41.37
C SER A 12 22.20 21.92 -40.35
N GLN A 13 21.81 22.60 -39.27
CA GLN A 13 22.70 22.83 -38.14
C GLN A 13 22.95 21.48 -37.46
N GLY A 14 23.94 20.74 -37.95
CA GLY A 14 24.44 19.48 -37.39
C GLY A 14 25.18 19.65 -36.06
N GLY A 15 24.71 20.55 -35.20
CA GLY A 15 25.13 20.60 -33.82
C GLY A 15 24.32 19.57 -33.05
N THR A 16 24.96 18.52 -32.54
CA THR A 16 24.39 17.70 -31.46
C THR A 16 23.86 18.65 -30.41
N LEU A 17 22.53 18.71 -30.26
CA LEU A 17 21.88 19.64 -29.35
C LEU A 17 22.43 19.38 -27.95
N LYS A 18 23.12 20.36 -27.35
CA LYS A 18 23.52 20.29 -25.93
C LYS A 18 22.33 20.05 -24.99
N ALA A 19 21.10 20.22 -25.48
CA ALA A 19 19.88 19.82 -24.80
C ALA A 19 19.81 18.32 -24.48
N GLN A 20 20.45 17.43 -25.25
CA GLN A 20 20.48 15.98 -24.91
C GLN A 20 21.28 15.69 -23.64
N ASN A 21 22.37 16.42 -23.38
CA ASN A 21 23.10 16.30 -22.12
C ASN A 21 22.37 17.01 -20.97
N VAL A 22 21.71 18.14 -21.22
CA VAL A 22 20.90 18.81 -20.19
C VAL A 22 19.66 17.97 -19.82
N LEU A 23 19.11 17.19 -20.76
CA LEU A 23 18.02 16.24 -20.48
C LEU A 23 18.49 15.03 -19.66
N SER A 24 19.75 14.60 -19.81
CA SER A 24 20.37 13.58 -18.96
C SER A 24 20.48 14.06 -17.51
N ASP A 25 20.83 15.34 -17.30
CA ASP A 25 20.99 15.91 -15.96
C ASP A 25 19.64 16.30 -15.32
N ILE A 26 18.62 16.66 -16.12
CA ILE A 26 17.24 16.88 -15.62
C ILE A 26 16.57 15.55 -15.26
N GLY A 27 16.86 14.48 -16.00
CA GLY A 27 16.37 13.13 -15.68
C GLY A 27 16.91 12.58 -14.35
N ASP A 28 18.07 13.06 -13.92
CA ASP A 28 18.76 12.59 -12.72
C ASP A 28 18.42 13.42 -11.45
N LEU A 29 17.86 14.63 -11.63
CA LEU A 29 17.45 15.54 -10.53
C LEU A 29 15.93 15.62 -10.31
N SER A 30 15.09 15.12 -11.23
CA SER A 30 13.62 15.26 -11.08
C SER A 30 12.93 14.12 -10.33
N GLY A 31 13.63 13.01 -10.05
CA GLY A 31 13.05 11.82 -9.41
C GLY A 31 13.10 11.82 -7.88
N PHE A 32 13.94 12.68 -7.29
CA PHE A 32 14.20 12.74 -5.85
C PHE A 32 13.81 14.12 -5.31
N GLY A 33 13.45 14.20 -4.03
CA GLY A 33 12.85 15.40 -3.43
C GLY A 33 13.73 16.65 -3.46
N ASP A 34 13.13 17.82 -3.23
CA ASP A 34 13.85 19.09 -3.22
C ASP A 34 14.55 19.42 -1.88
N GLY A 35 14.19 18.69 -0.81
CA GLY A 35 14.73 18.89 0.53
C GLY A 35 14.10 20.05 1.31
N SER A 36 12.94 20.56 0.89
CA SER A 36 12.26 21.70 1.51
C SER A 36 11.83 21.47 2.98
N ASP A 37 11.66 20.22 3.40
CA ASP A 37 11.37 19.83 4.78
C ASP A 37 12.63 19.64 5.64
N GLY A 38 13.84 19.77 5.06
CA GLY A 38 15.12 19.70 5.75
C GLY A 38 15.48 18.32 6.31
N ASP A 39 16.46 18.28 7.21
CA ASP A 39 16.83 17.05 7.93
C ASP A 39 15.85 16.80 9.08
N VAL A 40 15.22 15.62 9.09
CA VAL A 40 14.22 15.25 10.09
C VAL A 40 14.54 13.89 10.70
N THR A 41 14.45 13.83 12.04
CA THR A 41 14.51 12.58 12.79
C THR A 41 13.15 12.28 13.41
N ILE A 42 12.58 11.12 13.09
CA ILE A 42 11.34 10.61 13.69
C ILE A 42 11.71 9.59 14.77
N ALA A 43 11.40 9.91 16.02
CA ALA A 43 11.68 9.06 17.19
C ALA A 43 10.40 8.62 17.94
N ALA A 44 9.22 8.95 17.40
CA ALA A 44 7.92 8.58 17.94
C ALA A 44 6.93 8.35 16.78
N PRO A 45 5.83 7.61 17.00
CA PRO A 45 4.83 7.37 15.97
C PRO A 45 4.33 8.68 15.34
N THR A 46 4.41 8.76 14.02
CA THR A 46 4.03 9.93 13.23
C THR A 46 3.20 9.49 12.04
N THR A 47 2.01 10.07 11.87
CA THR A 47 1.20 9.88 10.67
C THR A 47 1.41 11.06 9.73
N LEU A 48 1.77 10.80 8.47
CA LEU A 48 1.89 11.85 7.47
C LEU A 48 0.50 12.41 7.14
N THR A 49 0.44 13.73 6.92
CA THR A 49 -0.79 14.42 6.50
C THR A 49 -0.64 15.13 5.15
N ARG A 50 0.52 14.96 4.51
CA ARG A 50 0.89 15.46 3.18
C ARG A 50 2.12 14.68 2.69
N THR A 51 2.40 14.75 1.40
CA THR A 51 3.70 14.34 0.86
C THR A 51 4.82 15.20 1.44
N MET A 52 5.94 14.54 1.76
CA MET A 52 7.09 15.15 2.45
C MET A 52 8.33 15.12 1.58
N PHE A 53 9.14 16.18 1.66
CA PHE A 53 10.33 16.40 0.82
C PHE A 53 11.55 16.70 1.72
N TYR A 54 12.12 15.65 2.31
CA TYR A 54 13.24 15.77 3.24
C TYR A 54 14.58 15.98 2.52
N ASP A 55 15.55 16.57 3.21
CA ASP A 55 16.95 16.48 2.78
C ASP A 55 17.48 15.09 3.18
N THR A 56 17.52 14.82 4.48
CA THR A 56 17.68 13.49 5.08
C THR A 56 16.49 13.15 5.97
N LEU A 57 15.95 11.93 5.82
CA LEU A 57 14.98 11.38 6.76
C LEU A 57 15.65 10.26 7.57
N THR A 58 15.65 10.39 8.89
CA THR A 58 16.07 9.32 9.81
C THR A 58 14.88 8.84 10.62
N ILE A 59 14.59 7.54 10.55
CA ILE A 59 13.66 6.86 11.47
C ILE A 59 14.51 6.24 12.58
N ALA A 60 14.54 6.91 13.73
CA ALA A 60 15.31 6.45 14.87
C ALA A 60 14.74 5.14 15.42
N ALA A 61 15.55 4.41 16.19
CA ALA A 61 15.09 3.18 16.85
C ALA A 61 13.81 3.40 17.67
N GLY A 62 12.78 2.57 17.42
CA GLY A 62 11.45 2.67 18.02
C GLY A 62 10.54 3.77 17.45
N GLY A 63 11.05 4.61 16.54
CA GLY A 63 10.25 5.55 15.77
C GLY A 63 9.45 4.84 14.68
N SER A 64 8.30 5.40 14.31
CA SER A 64 7.51 4.91 13.18
C SER A 64 6.86 6.03 12.39
N ILE A 65 6.80 5.85 11.07
CA ILE A 65 5.96 6.63 10.18
C ILE A 65 4.85 5.74 9.62
N ASP A 66 3.62 6.18 9.77
CA ASP A 66 2.49 5.76 8.97
C ASP A 66 2.33 6.75 7.81
N VAL A 67 2.55 6.28 6.58
CA VAL A 67 2.52 7.15 5.41
C VAL A 67 1.11 7.61 5.04
N ALA A 68 0.06 6.91 5.51
CA ALA A 68 -1.35 7.26 5.28
C ALA A 68 -1.69 7.67 3.83
N GLY A 69 -1.08 7.01 2.85
CA GLY A 69 -1.27 7.33 1.44
C GLY A 69 -0.54 8.60 0.96
N PHE A 70 0.54 9.02 1.60
CA PHE A 70 1.42 10.11 1.12
C PHE A 70 2.79 9.57 0.70
N GLU A 71 3.44 10.26 -0.23
CA GLU A 71 4.77 9.86 -0.73
C GLU A 71 5.88 10.46 0.15
N ILE A 72 7.01 9.75 0.25
CA ILE A 72 8.24 10.26 0.87
C ILE A 72 9.26 10.51 -0.23
N TYR A 73 9.73 11.75 -0.32
CA TYR A 73 10.88 12.12 -1.12
C TYR A 73 12.01 12.57 -0.21
N ALA A 74 13.23 12.06 -0.43
CA ALA A 74 14.44 12.55 0.22
C ALA A 74 15.48 12.93 -0.82
N ARG A 75 16.13 14.07 -0.62
CA ARG A 75 17.18 14.55 -1.54
C ARG A 75 18.50 13.78 -1.38
N VAL A 76 18.78 13.29 -0.18
CA VAL A 76 20.06 12.63 0.14
C VAL A 76 19.83 11.19 0.56
N LEU A 77 19.12 10.98 1.67
CA LEU A 77 19.08 9.68 2.35
C LEU A 77 17.74 9.46 3.08
N VAL A 78 17.23 8.24 2.98
CA VAL A 78 16.28 7.69 3.95
C VAL A 78 17.01 6.61 4.76
N ASP A 79 17.19 6.86 6.05
CA ASP A 79 17.88 5.97 6.99
C ASP A 79 16.89 5.43 8.01
N ILE A 80 16.70 4.12 8.02
CA ILE A 80 15.83 3.43 8.97
C ILE A 80 16.71 2.64 9.91
N GLU A 81 16.82 3.12 11.15
CA GLU A 81 17.60 2.46 12.19
C GLU A 81 16.93 1.14 12.65
N ALA A 82 17.62 0.39 13.50
CA ALA A 82 17.09 -0.85 14.05
C ALA A 82 15.77 -0.59 14.78
N THR A 83 14.73 -1.39 14.50
CA THR A 83 13.34 -1.23 15.00
C THR A 83 12.61 0.04 14.53
N GLY A 84 13.23 0.87 13.68
CA GLY A 84 12.54 1.95 12.97
C GLY A 84 11.61 1.39 11.91
N ILE A 85 10.44 2.02 11.72
CA ILE A 85 9.39 1.51 10.82
C ILE A 85 8.87 2.62 9.89
N ILE A 86 8.76 2.34 8.60
CA ILE A 86 7.89 3.08 7.67
C ILE A 86 6.82 2.11 7.18
N HIS A 87 5.54 2.44 7.34
CA HIS A 87 4.48 1.52 6.96
C HIS A 87 3.22 2.18 6.39
N SER A 88 2.44 1.35 5.69
CA SER A 88 1.04 1.58 5.33
C SER A 88 0.22 0.31 5.63
N ASP A 89 0.57 -0.41 6.70
CA ASP A 89 -0.07 -1.67 7.09
C ASP A 89 -1.57 -1.49 7.41
N GLY A 90 -2.38 -2.44 6.95
CA GLY A 90 -3.80 -2.54 7.24
C GLY A 90 -4.06 -2.89 8.71
N ASP A 91 -5.14 -2.34 9.25
CA ASP A 91 -5.58 -2.64 10.61
C ASP A 91 -6.19 -4.04 10.72
N ASP A 92 -5.87 -4.74 11.80
CA ASP A 92 -6.52 -6.00 12.17
C ASP A 92 -8.00 -5.78 12.46
N ALA A 93 -8.82 -6.77 12.14
CA ALA A 93 -10.19 -6.83 12.61
C ALA A 93 -10.24 -7.06 14.13
N VAL A 94 -11.32 -6.58 14.75
CA VAL A 94 -11.56 -6.78 16.19
C VAL A 94 -12.97 -7.33 16.39
N LEU A 95 -13.06 -8.56 16.89
CA LEU A 95 -14.32 -9.28 17.07
C LEU A 95 -15.11 -9.30 15.76
N GLY A 96 -16.36 -8.86 15.75
CA GLY A 96 -17.19 -8.78 14.55
C GLY A 96 -17.01 -7.52 13.71
N THR A 97 -16.09 -6.61 14.08
CA THR A 97 -15.83 -5.37 13.33
C THR A 97 -14.62 -5.56 12.43
N GLY A 98 -14.78 -5.24 11.15
CA GLY A 98 -13.71 -5.27 10.16
C GLY A 98 -12.59 -4.28 10.47
N GLY A 99 -11.41 -4.50 9.90
CA GLY A 99 -10.31 -3.54 9.97
C GLY A 99 -10.72 -2.19 9.40
N VAL A 100 -10.19 -1.12 9.98
CA VAL A 100 -10.60 0.26 9.67
C VAL A 100 -9.95 0.74 8.37
N THR A 101 -10.69 1.54 7.59
CA THR A 101 -10.15 2.23 6.41
C THR A 101 -9.32 3.44 6.82
N VAL A 102 -8.24 3.71 6.08
CA VAL A 102 -7.54 4.99 6.16
C VAL A 102 -7.74 5.70 4.84
N ALA A 103 -8.35 6.89 4.92
CA ALA A 103 -8.65 7.69 3.75
C ALA A 103 -7.40 7.93 2.90
N ASN A 104 -7.54 7.80 1.59
CA ASN A 104 -6.44 8.04 0.65
C ASN A 104 -5.90 9.46 0.83
N GLY A 105 -4.57 9.57 0.96
CA GLY A 105 -3.85 10.82 0.87
C GLY A 105 -3.69 11.27 -0.59
N GLU A 106 -2.46 11.33 -1.07
CA GLU A 106 -2.12 11.61 -2.47
C GLU A 106 -2.01 10.32 -3.32
N VAL A 107 -1.58 9.22 -2.70
CA VAL A 107 -1.60 7.85 -3.23
C VAL A 107 -2.66 7.01 -2.52
N ASP A 108 -2.92 5.80 -3.03
CA ASP A 108 -3.99 4.95 -2.51
C ASP A 108 -3.80 4.62 -1.03
N GLY A 109 -4.92 4.67 -0.30
CA GLY A 109 -5.01 4.40 1.12
C GLY A 109 -5.34 2.94 1.41
N ARG A 110 -5.80 2.69 2.63
CA ARG A 110 -6.14 1.35 3.13
C ARG A 110 -7.64 1.12 3.03
N GLN A 111 -8.03 -0.06 2.55
CA GLN A 111 -9.43 -0.43 2.44
C GLN A 111 -9.89 -1.14 3.70
N ALA A 112 -11.10 -0.81 4.16
CA ALA A 112 -11.70 -1.49 5.30
C ALA A 112 -11.95 -2.98 4.99
N GLY A 113 -11.81 -3.80 6.01
CA GLY A 113 -12.32 -5.16 5.96
C GLY A 113 -13.85 -5.20 6.16
N GLY A 114 -14.46 -6.34 5.86
CA GLY A 114 -15.88 -6.57 6.04
C GLY A 114 -16.22 -6.80 7.52
N ASP A 115 -17.28 -6.17 7.98
CA ASP A 115 -17.88 -6.51 9.26
C ASP A 115 -18.49 -7.92 9.22
N SER A 116 -18.58 -8.54 10.39
CA SER A 116 -19.31 -9.80 10.57
C SER A 116 -20.78 -9.67 10.14
N GLY A 117 -21.36 -10.80 9.74
CA GLY A 117 -22.76 -10.87 9.36
C GLY A 117 -23.69 -11.17 10.53
N ASP A 118 -24.82 -10.48 10.59
CA ASP A 118 -25.99 -10.91 11.35
C ASP A 118 -26.76 -11.97 10.57
N ASN A 119 -27.28 -13.00 11.26
CA ASN A 119 -28.41 -13.80 10.81
C ASN A 119 -28.37 -14.18 9.31
N ALA A 120 -27.27 -14.85 8.93
CA ALA A 120 -27.09 -15.57 7.67
C ALA A 120 -26.30 -14.94 6.51
N VAL A 121 -25.76 -13.71 6.55
CA VAL A 121 -24.83 -13.28 5.48
C VAL A 121 -23.76 -12.36 6.04
N GLY A 122 -22.50 -12.78 5.98
CA GLY A 122 -21.34 -11.91 6.24
C GLY A 122 -21.34 -10.73 5.29
N SER A 123 -20.97 -9.54 5.75
CA SER A 123 -20.82 -8.43 4.81
C SER A 123 -19.60 -8.68 3.92
N VAL A 124 -19.76 -8.46 2.61
CA VAL A 124 -18.65 -8.42 1.67
C VAL A 124 -17.74 -7.28 2.10
N GLY A 125 -16.43 -7.52 2.19
CA GLY A 125 -15.46 -6.45 2.43
C GLY A 125 -15.58 -5.35 1.37
N VAL A 126 -15.13 -4.14 1.68
CA VAL A 126 -15.15 -3.08 0.66
C VAL A 126 -14.25 -3.52 -0.49
N VAL A 127 -14.82 -3.56 -1.69
CA VAL A 127 -14.12 -3.89 -2.94
C VAL A 127 -12.97 -2.89 -3.13
N GLY A 128 -11.75 -3.36 -2.88
CA GLY A 128 -10.54 -2.56 -3.03
C GLY A 128 -10.08 -2.46 -4.48
N ALA A 129 -9.38 -1.38 -4.80
CA ALA A 129 -8.72 -1.23 -6.09
C ALA A 129 -7.35 -1.92 -6.06
N GLN A 130 -7.34 -3.18 -6.48
CA GLN A 130 -6.17 -3.98 -6.88
C GLN A 130 -5.15 -4.34 -5.81
N GLY A 131 -5.52 -5.36 -5.07
CA GLY A 131 -4.60 -6.28 -4.43
C GLY A 131 -5.47 -7.41 -3.91
N GLY A 132 -4.92 -8.62 -3.95
CA GLY A 132 -5.77 -9.77 -4.22
C GLY A 132 -6.83 -10.05 -3.15
N ALA A 133 -7.75 -10.93 -3.54
CA ALA A 133 -9.00 -11.23 -2.87
C ALA A 133 -8.81 -11.26 -1.34
N GLY A 134 -9.50 -10.36 -0.64
CA GLY A 134 -9.61 -10.46 0.82
C GLY A 134 -10.16 -11.82 1.21
N GLY A 135 -9.73 -12.37 2.34
CA GLY A 135 -10.16 -13.72 2.67
C GLY A 135 -11.69 -13.84 2.81
N ALA A 136 -12.29 -14.88 2.24
CA ALA A 136 -13.70 -15.15 2.50
C ALA A 136 -13.93 -15.39 3.99
N GLY A 137 -15.05 -14.89 4.53
CA GLY A 137 -15.45 -15.21 5.89
C GLY A 137 -15.91 -16.65 6.04
N GLY A 138 -15.77 -17.22 7.24
CA GLY A 138 -16.30 -18.54 7.53
C GLY A 138 -17.83 -18.60 7.45
N ALA A 139 -18.39 -19.66 6.87
CA ALA A 139 -19.83 -19.93 6.92
C ALA A 139 -20.26 -20.46 8.30
N ALA A 140 -21.51 -20.20 8.68
CA ALA A 140 -22.17 -20.87 9.82
C ALA A 140 -22.76 -22.24 9.37
N THR A 141 -23.06 -23.14 10.32
CA THR A 141 -23.60 -24.48 10.01
C THR A 141 -25.10 -24.66 10.18
N ALA A 142 -25.79 -23.74 10.84
CA ALA A 142 -27.25 -23.62 10.72
C ALA A 142 -27.59 -23.04 9.34
N ALA A 143 -28.86 -22.79 9.01
CA ALA A 143 -29.24 -21.98 7.83
C ALA A 143 -28.76 -20.50 7.92
N GLY A 144 -27.68 -20.25 8.66
CA GLY A 144 -26.85 -19.06 8.65
C GLY A 144 -25.92 -19.14 7.45
N GLY A 145 -26.12 -18.24 6.51
CA GLY A 145 -25.66 -18.33 5.14
C GLY A 145 -24.28 -17.77 4.89
N VAL A 146 -24.17 -17.23 3.68
CA VAL A 146 -22.92 -17.11 2.95
C VAL A 146 -21.93 -16.19 3.67
N GLY A 147 -20.70 -16.68 3.86
CA GLY A 147 -19.60 -15.86 4.35
C GLY A 147 -19.39 -14.63 3.44
N GLY A 148 -18.80 -13.56 4.00
CA GLY A 148 -18.48 -12.37 3.22
C GLY A 148 -17.64 -12.75 2.01
N ALA A 149 -18.06 -12.31 0.82
CA ALA A 149 -17.25 -12.49 -0.37
C ALA A 149 -15.94 -11.72 -0.22
N ALA A 150 -14.89 -12.24 -0.84
CA ALA A 150 -13.68 -11.47 -1.05
C ALA A 150 -14.02 -10.17 -1.79
N GLY A 151 -13.33 -9.07 -1.49
CA GLY A 151 -13.35 -7.90 -2.36
C GLY A 151 -12.85 -8.29 -3.75
N ASP A 152 -13.61 -7.93 -4.80
CA ASP A 152 -13.20 -8.13 -6.20
C ASP A 152 -12.04 -7.18 -6.57
N ASP A 153 -11.17 -7.60 -7.49
CA ASP A 153 -10.14 -6.71 -8.08
C ASP A 153 -10.80 -5.65 -8.97
N SER A 154 -10.82 -4.38 -8.56
CA SER A 154 -11.36 -3.30 -9.39
C SER A 154 -10.36 -2.79 -10.43
N THR A 155 -10.74 -2.82 -11.72
CA THR A 155 -9.97 -2.28 -12.86
C THR A 155 -10.11 -0.77 -13.05
N SER A 156 -10.09 0.04 -11.98
CA SER A 156 -10.25 1.51 -12.13
C SER A 156 -8.93 2.20 -12.46
N GLN A 157 -8.54 2.11 -13.73
CA GLN A 157 -7.60 3.04 -14.34
C GLN A 157 -8.31 4.38 -14.56
N VAL A 158 -7.71 5.48 -14.10
CA VAL A 158 -7.49 6.74 -14.84
C VAL A 158 -7.15 7.83 -13.83
N ARG A 159 -5.84 8.09 -13.66
CA ARG A 159 -5.34 9.46 -13.47
C ARG A 159 -4.07 9.62 -14.29
N PHE A 160 -4.01 10.73 -15.02
CA PHE A 160 -2.98 11.11 -15.97
C PHE A 160 -1.59 11.30 -15.31
N ARG A 161 -0.91 10.21 -14.94
CA ARG A 161 0.58 10.18 -14.93
C ARG A 161 1.01 9.68 -16.33
N ALA A 162 2.16 10.17 -16.81
CA ALA A 162 2.68 10.10 -18.18
C ALA A 162 2.61 8.71 -18.87
N PRO A 163 2.72 8.59 -20.21
CA PRO A 163 2.41 7.36 -20.94
C PRO A 163 3.40 6.24 -20.59
N GLY A 164 2.91 5.35 -19.72
CA GLY A 164 3.58 4.20 -19.15
C GLY A 164 2.70 3.66 -18.02
N ASN A 165 1.67 2.90 -18.40
CA ASN A 165 0.59 2.37 -17.55
C ASN A 165 1.11 1.66 -16.28
N ALA A 166 1.31 2.40 -15.19
CA ALA A 166 1.40 1.81 -13.86
C ALA A 166 0.06 2.04 -13.16
N VAL A 167 -0.72 0.97 -13.10
CA VAL A 167 -1.85 0.87 -12.18
C VAL A 167 -1.30 1.06 -10.76
N ILE A 168 -1.98 1.86 -9.92
CA ILE A 168 -1.70 1.88 -8.49
C ILE A 168 -2.46 0.70 -7.89
N GLU A 169 -1.71 -0.20 -7.24
CA GLU A 169 -2.15 -1.52 -6.80
C GLU A 169 -2.12 -1.51 -5.25
N THR A 170 -3.27 -1.45 -4.58
CA THR A 170 -3.35 -1.64 -3.12
C THR A 170 -4.30 -2.78 -2.76
N GLY A 171 -3.99 -3.53 -1.71
CA GLY A 171 -4.76 -4.68 -1.24
C GLY A 171 -6.28 -4.44 -1.13
N ALA A 172 -7.08 -5.49 -1.31
CA ALA A 172 -8.48 -5.51 -0.88
C ALA A 172 -8.62 -5.87 0.61
N GLY A 173 -9.66 -5.36 1.28
CA GLY A 173 -9.98 -5.77 2.64
C GLY A 173 -10.52 -7.20 2.70
N GLY A 174 -10.23 -7.91 3.78
CA GLY A 174 -10.75 -9.25 4.08
C GLY A 174 -12.28 -9.26 4.26
N GLY A 175 -12.94 -10.35 3.92
CA GLY A 175 -14.37 -10.55 4.16
C GLY A 175 -14.68 -10.92 5.61
N GLY A 176 -15.82 -10.45 6.12
CA GLY A 176 -16.32 -10.83 7.44
C GLY A 176 -16.93 -12.23 7.47
N GLY A 177 -16.73 -12.95 8.57
CA GLY A 177 -17.35 -14.24 8.88
C GLY A 177 -18.87 -14.14 9.04
N GLY A 178 -19.57 -15.22 8.69
CA GLY A 178 -21.00 -15.38 8.97
C GLY A 178 -21.25 -15.65 10.45
N GLY A 179 -22.31 -15.05 11.00
CA GLY A 179 -22.78 -15.30 12.37
C GLY A 179 -23.70 -16.51 12.52
N ASP A 180 -23.92 -16.95 13.77
CA ASP A 180 -25.05 -17.82 14.13
C ASP A 180 -26.36 -16.99 14.07
N ALA A 181 -27.53 -17.58 14.32
CA ALA A 181 -28.84 -16.94 14.21
C ALA A 181 -29.08 -15.73 15.17
N THR A 182 -28.03 -15.26 15.82
CA THR A 182 -27.98 -14.12 16.71
C THR A 182 -27.02 -13.04 16.14
N PRO A 183 -27.32 -11.73 16.30
CA PRO A 183 -26.54 -10.65 15.68
C PRO A 183 -25.06 -10.54 16.13
N GLY A 184 -24.14 -10.26 15.20
CA GLY A 184 -22.78 -9.76 15.44
C GLY A 184 -21.72 -10.83 15.75
N GLU A 185 -21.84 -12.01 15.14
CA GLU A 185 -21.23 -13.21 15.72
C GLU A 185 -20.08 -13.85 14.93
N GLY A 186 -19.94 -13.49 13.66
CA GLY A 186 -18.74 -13.83 12.89
C GLY A 186 -17.55 -12.97 13.29
N GLY A 187 -16.36 -13.34 12.83
CA GLY A 187 -15.18 -12.48 12.92
C GLY A 187 -15.13 -11.46 11.79
N GLY A 188 -14.78 -10.20 12.06
CA GLY A 188 -14.53 -9.20 11.03
C GLY A 188 -13.31 -9.54 10.17
N GLY A 189 -13.28 -9.10 8.91
CA GLY A 189 -12.14 -9.24 8.02
C GLY A 189 -11.11 -8.15 8.23
N GLY A 190 -9.82 -8.44 8.03
CA GLY A 190 -8.75 -7.46 8.21
C GLY A 190 -8.71 -6.41 7.09
N ALA A 191 -8.23 -5.20 7.37
CA ALA A 191 -8.07 -4.16 6.36
C ALA A 191 -6.88 -4.46 5.43
N SER A 192 -6.83 -3.82 4.26
CA SER A 192 -5.70 -3.97 3.36
C SER A 192 -4.50 -3.10 3.71
N GLY A 193 -3.32 -3.50 3.21
CA GLY A 193 -2.16 -2.61 3.13
C GLY A 193 -2.35 -1.55 2.05
N GLY A 194 -1.88 -0.32 2.31
CA GLY A 194 -1.87 0.80 1.36
C GLY A 194 -0.59 0.86 0.52
N GLU A 195 -0.27 2.03 -0.05
CA GLU A 195 1.02 2.25 -0.72
C GLU A 195 2.05 2.90 0.23
N VAL A 196 3.28 2.37 0.23
CA VAL A 196 4.49 3.04 0.73
C VAL A 196 5.36 3.36 -0.49
N SER A 197 5.48 4.65 -0.83
CA SER A 197 6.36 5.11 -1.91
C SER A 197 7.49 5.96 -1.36
N ILE A 198 8.73 5.50 -1.56
CA ILE A 198 9.95 6.17 -1.10
C ILE A 198 10.84 6.46 -2.30
N HIS A 199 11.23 7.73 -2.43
CA HIS A 199 12.08 8.24 -3.49
C HIS A 199 13.31 8.90 -2.88
N ALA A 200 14.45 8.20 -2.88
CA ALA A 200 15.70 8.73 -2.30
C ALA A 200 16.91 8.18 -3.04
N PRO A 201 17.99 8.96 -3.26
CA PRO A 201 19.20 8.43 -3.89
C PRO A 201 19.77 7.23 -3.12
N GLU A 202 19.73 7.30 -1.80
CA GLU A 202 20.15 6.21 -0.92
C GLU A 202 19.02 5.84 0.06
N ILE A 203 18.76 4.54 0.18
CA ILE A 203 17.88 3.96 1.20
C ILE A 203 18.68 2.98 2.04
N ARG A 204 18.65 3.16 3.36
CA ARG A 204 19.27 2.26 4.32
C ARG A 204 18.20 1.69 5.26
N VAL A 205 18.20 0.37 5.39
CA VAL A 205 17.36 -0.35 6.35
C VAL A 205 18.27 -1.18 7.23
N ALA A 206 18.43 -0.77 8.49
CA ALA A 206 19.24 -1.50 9.45
C ALA A 206 18.59 -2.83 9.86
N ALA A 207 19.35 -3.68 10.56
CA ALA A 207 18.83 -4.93 11.10
C ALA A 207 17.59 -4.67 11.97
N THR A 208 16.51 -5.43 11.74
CA THR A 208 15.18 -5.26 12.38
C THR A 208 14.43 -3.95 12.05
N GLY A 209 15.00 -3.07 11.23
CA GLY A 209 14.24 -1.99 10.60
C GLY A 209 13.24 -2.55 9.58
N ARG A 210 12.13 -1.85 9.34
CA ARG A 210 11.03 -2.36 8.50
C ARG A 210 10.45 -1.28 7.58
N ILE A 211 10.21 -1.68 6.32
CA ILE A 211 9.34 -0.99 5.39
C ILE A 211 8.21 -1.95 5.03
N SER A 212 6.95 -1.57 5.24
CA SER A 212 5.85 -2.51 5.00
C SER A 212 4.54 -1.92 4.51
N ALA A 213 3.82 -2.71 3.73
CA ALA A 213 2.44 -2.47 3.35
C ALA A 213 1.63 -3.76 3.53
N ASN A 214 1.63 -4.32 4.73
CA ASN A 214 0.98 -5.60 4.98
C ASN A 214 -0.54 -5.44 5.11
N GLY A 215 -1.30 -6.48 4.78
CA GLY A 215 -2.71 -6.57 5.16
C GLY A 215 -2.88 -6.87 6.66
N GLY A 216 -3.99 -6.41 7.23
CA GLY A 216 -4.42 -6.72 8.59
C GLY A 216 -5.01 -8.12 8.70
N ALA A 217 -4.90 -8.75 9.86
CA ALA A 217 -5.47 -10.05 10.15
C ALA A 217 -7.00 -9.99 10.31
N GLY A 218 -7.66 -11.08 9.93
CA GLY A 218 -9.05 -11.31 10.28
C GLY A 218 -9.22 -11.60 11.78
N ALA A 219 -10.44 -11.51 12.29
CA ALA A 219 -10.78 -11.79 13.68
C ALA A 219 -11.42 -13.16 13.85
N VAL A 220 -11.22 -13.77 15.03
CA VAL A 220 -11.85 -15.05 15.38
C VAL A 220 -13.35 -14.86 15.52
N GLY A 221 -14.14 -15.88 15.15
CA GLY A 221 -15.59 -15.88 15.40
C GLY A 221 -15.91 -15.71 16.88
N VAL A 222 -16.99 -15.00 17.22
CA VAL A 222 -17.28 -14.58 18.60
C VAL A 222 -18.13 -15.63 19.35
N THR A 223 -18.99 -16.36 18.66
CA THR A 223 -19.95 -17.29 19.29
C THR A 223 -19.76 -18.74 18.89
N ALA A 224 -20.55 -19.63 19.47
CA ALA A 224 -20.37 -21.08 19.38
C ALA A 224 -20.27 -21.63 17.94
N ASN A 225 -20.83 -20.94 16.94
CA ASN A 225 -20.78 -21.35 15.54
C ASN A 225 -20.38 -20.21 14.58
N GLY A 226 -19.78 -19.13 15.09
CA GLY A 226 -19.36 -17.99 14.27
C GLY A 226 -18.19 -18.34 13.36
N GLY A 227 -18.27 -17.97 12.08
CA GLY A 227 -17.17 -18.10 11.13
C GLY A 227 -16.05 -17.10 11.41
N GLY A 228 -14.81 -17.48 11.13
CA GLY A 228 -13.65 -16.59 11.25
C GLY A 228 -13.59 -15.57 10.10
N GLY A 229 -13.06 -14.39 10.37
CA GLY A 229 -12.82 -13.37 9.35
C GLY A 229 -11.61 -13.69 8.48
N GLY A 230 -11.64 -13.20 7.23
CA GLY A 230 -10.52 -13.30 6.32
C GLY A 230 -9.44 -12.23 6.57
N GLY A 231 -8.19 -12.54 6.22
CA GLY A 231 -7.13 -11.53 6.20
C GLY A 231 -7.27 -10.54 5.06
N GLY A 232 -6.82 -9.30 5.26
CA GLY A 232 -6.72 -8.31 4.20
C GLY A 232 -5.55 -8.59 3.26
N GLY A 233 -5.63 -8.10 2.03
CA GLY A 233 -4.54 -8.18 1.06
C GLY A 233 -3.40 -7.22 1.41
N GLY A 234 -2.17 -7.62 1.06
CA GLY A 234 -1.02 -6.72 1.10
C GLY A 234 -1.16 -5.59 0.08
N GLY A 235 -0.55 -4.45 0.38
CA GLY A 235 -0.51 -3.26 -0.46
C GLY A 235 0.72 -3.22 -1.36
N LYS A 236 1.30 -2.05 -1.53
CA LYS A 236 2.47 -1.85 -2.39
C LYS A 236 3.60 -1.14 -1.66
N VAL A 237 4.80 -1.68 -1.78
CA VAL A 237 6.03 -0.98 -1.39
C VAL A 237 6.80 -0.65 -2.65
N ARG A 238 6.88 0.64 -2.98
CA ARG A 238 7.65 1.16 -4.11
C ARG A 238 8.88 1.91 -3.59
N LEU A 239 10.04 1.47 -4.02
CA LEU A 239 11.31 2.09 -3.70
C LEU A 239 11.98 2.55 -5.00
N ASN A 240 12.17 3.86 -5.13
CA ASN A 240 12.97 4.45 -6.20
C ASN A 240 14.29 4.95 -5.60
N TYR A 241 15.41 4.35 -6.00
CA TYR A 241 16.72 4.62 -5.43
C TYR A 241 17.88 4.37 -6.39
N ARG A 242 19.07 4.88 -6.04
CA ARG A 242 20.33 4.51 -6.71
C ARG A 242 21.07 3.44 -5.92
N GLU A 243 21.09 3.57 -4.59
CA GLU A 243 21.71 2.62 -3.67
C GLU A 243 20.72 2.17 -2.58
N LEU A 244 20.64 0.84 -2.37
CA LEU A 244 19.86 0.24 -1.30
C LEU A 244 20.78 -0.64 -0.44
N THR A 245 20.92 -0.28 0.83
CA THR A 245 21.52 -1.14 1.85
C THR A 245 20.40 -1.71 2.72
N ASN A 246 20.03 -2.97 2.51
CA ASN A 246 18.96 -3.62 3.28
C ASN A 246 19.47 -4.77 4.15
N ASN A 247 19.45 -4.57 5.46
CA ASN A 247 19.68 -5.58 6.49
C ASN A 247 18.41 -5.90 7.30
N GLY A 248 17.28 -5.26 6.98
CA GLY A 248 15.98 -5.39 7.65
C GLY A 248 14.93 -6.09 6.79
N THR A 249 13.67 -5.71 6.97
CA THR A 249 12.53 -6.28 6.26
C THR A 249 11.88 -5.26 5.33
N ILE A 250 11.62 -5.66 4.08
CA ILE A 250 10.85 -4.89 3.10
C ILE A 250 9.77 -5.82 2.56
N GLU A 251 8.49 -5.55 2.86
CA GLU A 251 7.42 -6.51 2.60
C GLU A 251 6.05 -5.89 2.30
N ALA A 252 5.23 -6.64 1.58
CA ALA A 252 3.80 -6.38 1.42
C ALA A 252 3.06 -7.71 1.63
N ALA A 253 3.10 -8.24 2.85
CA ALA A 253 2.52 -9.53 3.18
C ALA A 253 0.98 -9.46 3.25
N ALA A 254 0.34 -10.60 3.01
CA ALA A 254 -1.07 -10.77 3.32
C ALA A 254 -1.33 -10.73 4.83
N GLY A 255 -2.54 -10.29 5.18
CA GLY A 255 -3.10 -10.48 6.51
C GLY A 255 -3.43 -11.94 6.78
N ALA A 256 -3.26 -12.35 8.04
CA ALA A 256 -3.59 -13.71 8.47
C ALA A 256 -5.10 -13.96 8.46
N LEU A 257 -5.51 -15.20 8.18
CA LEU A 257 -6.87 -15.66 8.44
C LEU A 257 -7.15 -15.75 9.95
N ALA A 258 -8.42 -15.86 10.30
CA ALA A 258 -8.83 -16.26 11.64
C ALA A 258 -9.69 -17.52 11.63
N LEU A 259 -9.62 -18.25 12.74
CA LEU A 259 -10.40 -19.46 12.96
C LEU A 259 -11.88 -19.13 13.22
N GLY A 260 -12.78 -19.99 12.75
CA GLY A 260 -14.14 -20.03 13.26
C GLY A 260 -14.19 -20.72 14.63
N VAL A 261 -15.33 -20.61 15.29
CA VAL A 261 -15.59 -21.26 16.58
C VAL A 261 -16.65 -22.36 16.41
N GLY A 262 -16.47 -23.46 17.15
CA GLY A 262 -17.30 -24.66 17.11
C GLY A 262 -17.39 -25.25 15.71
N THR A 263 -18.50 -24.98 15.03
CA THR A 263 -18.72 -25.48 13.66
C THR A 263 -18.51 -24.41 12.58
N GLY A 264 -18.31 -23.14 12.95
CA GLY A 264 -18.02 -22.07 12.01
C GLY A 264 -16.74 -22.33 11.22
N LEU A 265 -16.75 -22.02 9.92
CA LEU A 265 -15.58 -22.23 9.08
C LEU A 265 -14.46 -21.21 9.40
N THR A 266 -13.24 -21.59 9.06
CA THR A 266 -12.07 -20.69 9.11
C THR A 266 -12.14 -19.71 7.94
N GLY A 267 -11.70 -18.47 8.16
CA GLY A 267 -11.54 -17.47 7.09
C GLY A 267 -10.41 -17.86 6.12
N VAL A 268 -10.19 -17.04 5.10
CA VAL A 268 -9.10 -17.24 4.13
C VAL A 268 -7.99 -16.20 4.36
N ILE A 269 -6.74 -16.54 4.04
CA ILE A 269 -5.62 -15.58 4.06
C ILE A 269 -5.81 -14.63 2.88
N GLY A 270 -5.52 -13.34 3.05
CA GLY A 270 -5.52 -12.40 1.93
C GLY A 270 -4.41 -12.72 0.92
N ASP A 271 -4.37 -12.03 -0.21
CA ASP A 271 -3.23 -12.17 -1.11
C ASP A 271 -2.07 -11.25 -0.71
N ALA A 272 -0.84 -11.67 -0.99
CA ALA A 272 0.31 -10.82 -0.80
C ALA A 272 0.29 -9.66 -1.82
N GLY A 273 0.81 -8.52 -1.40
CA GLY A 273 0.99 -7.34 -2.22
C GLY A 273 2.29 -7.36 -3.04
N ILE A 274 2.70 -6.18 -3.50
CA ILE A 274 3.83 -6.01 -4.43
C ILE A 274 4.95 -5.22 -3.76
N VAL A 275 6.19 -5.72 -3.90
CA VAL A 275 7.40 -4.95 -3.61
C VAL A 275 8.09 -4.62 -4.93
N GLU A 276 8.04 -3.34 -5.30
CA GLU A 276 8.62 -2.78 -6.52
C GLU A 276 9.89 -2.00 -6.18
N GLN A 277 11.01 -2.39 -6.79
CA GLN A 277 12.29 -1.69 -6.65
C GLN A 277 12.72 -1.15 -8.02
N VAL A 278 12.82 0.16 -8.11
CA VAL A 278 13.26 0.88 -9.31
C VAL A 278 14.63 1.45 -9.04
N VAL A 279 15.62 0.97 -9.78
CA VAL A 279 16.98 1.52 -9.76
C VAL A 279 17.04 2.64 -10.79
N ALA A 280 17.25 3.87 -10.31
CA ALA A 280 17.37 5.07 -11.14
C ALA A 280 18.82 5.35 -11.57
#